data_AF-A0A950G830-F1
#
_entry.id   AF-A0A950G830-F1
#
_cell.length_a   1.000
_cell.length_b   1.000
_cell.length_c   1.000
_cell.angle_alpha   90.00
_cell.angle_beta   90.00
_cell.angle_gamma   90.00
#
_symmetry.space_group_name_H-M   'P 1'
#
loop_
_entity.id
_entity.type
_entity.pdbx_description
1 polymer ?
#
loop_
_entity_poly.entity_id
_entity_poly.type
_entity_poly.pdbx_seq_one_letter_code
_entity_poly.pdbx_strand_id
1 'polypeptide(L)'
;MHVKAVSSREQRARLSARETLVRQLRDLENSVRGLLRGFGLRVPPRLRVGWSEAIRNLVEGHPSLPAILEPLLQARETLRTHLAMLDRQVRDAARDDQVCRRLMTVPGVGAIVALTFRSTIDDPSRFRSSRSVGAFLGLTPRRYQSGETDRAGAISNTVERST
;
A
#
# COMPACT_ATOMS: atom_id res chain seq x y z
N MET A 1 -27.84 -10.51 -8.62
CA MET A 1 -26.45 -9.98 -8.57
C MET A 1 -26.41 -8.87 -7.53
N HIS A 2 -25.55 -8.94 -6.52
CA HIS A 2 -25.40 -7.86 -5.54
C HIS A 2 -24.43 -6.80 -6.07
N VAL A 3 -24.92 -5.60 -6.32
CA VAL A 3 -24.12 -4.45 -6.76
C VAL A 3 -23.57 -3.77 -5.51
N LYS A 4 -22.25 -3.85 -5.32
CA LYS A 4 -21.52 -3.15 -4.25
C LYS A 4 -21.95 -1.69 -4.16
N ALA A 5 -22.18 -1.18 -2.95
CA ALA A 5 -22.59 0.20 -2.74
C ALA A 5 -21.58 1.18 -3.38
N VAL A 6 -22.07 2.28 -3.95
CA VAL A 6 -21.24 3.28 -4.66
C VAL A 6 -20.11 3.78 -3.76
N SER A 7 -20.42 4.01 -2.48
CA SER A 7 -19.45 4.39 -1.44
C SER A 7 -18.31 3.37 -1.29
N SER A 8 -18.59 2.06 -1.29
CA SER A 8 -17.58 1.01 -1.17
C SER A 8 -16.68 0.89 -2.41
N ARG A 9 -17.21 1.21 -3.60
CA ARG A 9 -16.40 1.28 -4.84
C ARG A 9 -15.46 2.47 -4.80
N GLU A 10 -15.93 3.63 -4.36
CA GLU A 10 -15.11 4.83 -4.20
C GLU A 10 -13.99 4.62 -3.16
N GLN A 11 -14.28 3.99 -2.02
CA GLN A 11 -13.25 3.69 -1.02
C GLN A 11 -12.17 2.75 -1.58
N ARG A 12 -12.56 1.72 -2.33
CA ARG A 12 -11.59 0.85 -3.03
C ARG A 12 -10.78 1.61 -4.07
N ALA A 13 -11.39 2.51 -4.84
CA ALA A 13 -10.68 3.35 -5.80
C ALA A 13 -9.64 4.25 -5.10
N ARG A 14 -10.00 4.89 -3.97
CA ARG A 14 -9.05 5.68 -3.16
C ARG A 14 -7.88 4.83 -2.64
N LEU A 15 -8.15 3.65 -2.10
CA LEU A 15 -7.12 2.72 -1.62
C LEU A 15 -6.17 2.28 -2.74
N SER A 16 -6.72 1.97 -3.92
CA SER A 16 -5.93 1.58 -5.11
C SER A 16 -5.08 2.74 -5.65
N ALA A 17 -5.63 3.95 -5.70
CA ALA A 17 -4.90 5.15 -6.11
C ALA A 17 -3.72 5.40 -5.15
N ARG A 18 -3.95 5.29 -3.84
CA ARG A 18 -2.92 5.40 -2.82
C ARG A 18 -1.81 4.36 -3.00
N GLU A 19 -2.18 3.09 -3.20
CA GLU A 19 -1.22 2.01 -3.45
C GLU A 19 -0.34 2.31 -4.69
N THR A 20 -0.97 2.83 -5.74
CA THR A 20 -0.28 3.24 -6.96
C THR A 20 0.75 4.33 -6.69
N LEU A 21 0.40 5.38 -5.94
CA LEU A 21 1.36 6.43 -5.57
C LEU A 21 2.50 5.92 -4.68
N VAL A 22 2.20 5.01 -3.74
CA VAL A 22 3.25 4.38 -2.91
C VAL A 22 4.24 3.60 -3.76
N ARG A 23 3.75 2.84 -4.74
CA ARG A 23 4.60 2.08 -5.68
C ARG A 23 5.43 3.02 -6.55
N GLN A 24 4.81 4.01 -7.20
CA GLN A 24 5.51 4.98 -8.04
C GLN A 24 6.58 5.75 -7.26
N LEU A 25 6.30 6.13 -6.01
CA LEU A 25 7.30 6.80 -5.15
C LEU A 25 8.51 5.89 -4.88
N ARG A 26 8.28 4.60 -4.60
CA ARG A 26 9.35 3.62 -4.40
C ARG A 26 10.16 3.41 -5.68
N ASP A 27 9.48 3.26 -6.80
CA ASP A 27 10.11 3.05 -8.11
C ASP A 27 10.98 4.26 -8.49
N LEU A 28 10.48 5.48 -8.27
CA LEU A 28 11.22 6.72 -8.51
C LEU A 28 12.47 6.81 -7.62
N GLU A 29 12.35 6.55 -6.31
CA GLU A 29 13.52 6.55 -5.43
C GLU A 29 14.54 5.46 -5.81
N ASN A 30 14.07 4.30 -6.26
CA ASN A 30 14.94 3.22 -6.73
C ASN A 30 15.65 3.58 -8.05
N SER A 31 14.96 4.26 -8.98
CA SER A 31 15.56 4.79 -10.20
C SER A 31 16.66 5.79 -9.89
N VAL A 32 16.44 6.74 -8.96
CA VAL A 32 17.48 7.67 -8.52
C VAL A 32 18.66 6.95 -7.89
N ARG A 33 18.41 5.97 -7.01
CA ARG A 33 19.49 5.12 -6.44
C ARG A 33 20.26 4.39 -7.53
N GLY A 34 19.58 3.88 -8.56
CA GLY A 34 20.18 3.19 -9.69
C GLY A 34 21.08 4.09 -10.53
N LEU A 35 20.59 5.29 -10.87
CA LEU A 35 21.37 6.30 -11.60
C LEU A 35 22.65 6.67 -10.83
N LEU A 36 22.53 6.95 -9.54
CA LEU A 36 23.66 7.35 -8.69
C LEU A 36 24.72 6.25 -8.52
N ARG A 37 24.31 4.97 -8.53
CA ARG A 37 25.27 3.85 -8.48
C ARG A 37 26.24 3.85 -9.66
N GLY A 38 25.81 4.30 -10.84
CA GLY A 38 26.68 4.42 -12.03
C GLY A 38 27.84 5.40 -11.84
N PHE A 39 27.69 6.37 -10.93
CA PHE A 39 28.70 7.37 -10.60
C PHE A 39 29.46 7.05 -9.30
N GLY A 40 29.28 5.84 -8.73
CA GLY A 40 29.89 5.45 -7.46
C GLY A 40 29.26 6.07 -6.22
N LEU A 41 28.20 6.88 -6.38
CA LEU A 41 27.52 7.56 -5.29
C LEU A 41 26.49 6.62 -4.62
N ARG A 42 26.61 6.46 -3.30
CA ARG A 42 25.71 5.59 -2.52
C ARG A 42 24.75 6.40 -1.66
N VAL A 43 23.46 6.25 -1.95
CA VAL A 43 22.39 6.81 -1.13
C VAL A 43 22.22 5.99 0.16
N PRO A 44 22.20 6.59 1.35
CA PRO A 44 21.98 5.86 2.60
C PRO A 44 20.62 5.13 2.60
N PRO A 45 20.58 3.84 3.02
CA PRO A 45 19.39 3.01 2.89
C PRO A 45 18.20 3.43 3.78
N ARG A 46 18.44 4.20 4.84
CA ARG A 46 17.41 4.58 5.83
C ARG A 46 17.05 6.07 5.81
N LEU A 47 17.47 6.79 4.78
CA LEU A 47 17.18 8.21 4.63
C LEU A 47 15.71 8.39 4.25
N ARG A 48 14.87 8.78 5.22
CA ARG A 48 13.43 9.02 5.00
C ARG A 48 13.07 10.50 5.03
N VAL A 49 13.62 11.22 6.00
CA VAL A 49 13.48 12.68 6.16
C VAL A 49 14.61 13.36 5.39
N GLY A 50 14.32 14.48 4.73
CA GLY A 50 15.32 15.22 3.97
C GLY A 50 15.92 14.44 2.80
N TRP A 51 15.22 13.42 2.27
CA TRP A 51 15.78 12.58 1.21
C TRP A 51 16.17 13.38 -0.03
N SER A 52 15.29 14.26 -0.53
CA SER A 52 15.61 15.10 -1.70
C SER A 52 16.85 15.96 -1.45
N GLU A 53 16.94 16.56 -0.27
CA GLU A 53 18.06 17.42 0.12
C GLU A 53 19.38 16.65 0.20
N ALA A 54 19.36 15.47 0.81
CA ALA A 54 20.53 14.63 0.86
C ALA A 54 20.95 14.11 -0.52
N ILE A 55 20.03 13.94 -1.48
CA ILE A 55 20.41 13.69 -2.87
C ILE A 55 21.08 14.92 -3.48
N ARG A 56 20.53 16.12 -3.29
CA ARG A 56 21.14 17.38 -3.79
C ARG A 56 22.56 17.56 -3.27
N ASN A 57 22.77 17.38 -1.97
CA ASN A 57 24.10 17.46 -1.34
C ASN A 57 25.05 16.38 -1.87
N LEU A 58 24.55 15.17 -2.16
CA LEU A 58 25.37 14.08 -2.68
C LEU A 58 25.88 14.35 -4.10
N VAL A 59 25.16 15.16 -4.89
CA VAL A 59 25.50 15.44 -6.29
C VAL A 59 26.05 16.84 -6.54
N GLU A 60 26.18 17.67 -5.51
CA GLU A 60 26.63 19.07 -5.60
C GLU A 60 27.98 19.22 -6.33
N GLY A 61 28.91 18.29 -6.10
CA GLY A 61 30.23 18.28 -6.76
C GLY A 61 30.24 17.83 -8.22
N HIS A 62 29.08 17.44 -8.79
CA HIS A 62 28.99 16.97 -10.17
C HIS A 62 28.40 18.04 -11.10
N PRO A 63 28.99 18.27 -12.29
CA PRO A 63 28.56 19.36 -13.17
C PRO A 63 27.17 19.17 -13.78
N SER A 64 26.74 17.92 -14.03
CA SER A 64 25.49 17.62 -14.75
C SER A 64 24.44 16.88 -13.90
N LEU A 65 24.85 16.16 -12.85
CA LEU A 65 23.93 15.35 -12.05
C LEU A 65 22.83 16.15 -11.34
N PRO A 66 23.09 17.35 -10.75
CA PRO A 66 22.03 18.16 -10.16
C PRO A 66 20.90 18.44 -11.15
N ALA A 67 21.24 18.89 -12.36
CA ALA A 67 20.26 19.19 -13.41
C ALA A 67 19.50 17.95 -13.90
N ILE A 68 20.17 16.80 -13.97
CA ILE A 68 19.54 15.53 -14.38
C ILE A 68 18.55 15.02 -13.32
N LEU A 69 18.89 15.15 -12.04
CA LEU A 69 18.08 14.58 -10.96
C LEU A 69 16.99 15.51 -10.45
N GLU A 70 17.13 16.82 -10.58
CA GLU A 70 16.14 17.78 -10.06
C GLU A 70 14.69 17.50 -10.52
N PRO A 71 14.40 17.16 -11.79
CA PRO A 71 13.05 16.79 -12.20
C PRO A 71 12.50 15.55 -11.46
N LEU A 72 13.36 14.58 -11.14
CA LEU A 72 12.98 13.39 -10.37
C LEU A 72 12.72 13.76 -8.90
N LEU A 73 13.48 14.70 -8.33
CA LEU A 73 13.26 15.19 -6.97
C LEU A 73 11.94 15.96 -6.86
N GLN A 74 11.62 16.81 -7.83
CA GLN A 74 10.34 17.53 -7.89
C GLN A 74 9.15 16.59 -8.10
N ALA A 75 9.28 15.59 -8.98
CA ALA A 75 8.26 14.56 -9.16
C ALA A 75 8.02 13.81 -7.84
N ARG A 76 9.09 13.49 -7.11
CA ARG A 76 8.99 12.83 -5.80
C ARG A 76 8.22 13.68 -4.79
N GLU A 77 8.50 14.98 -4.71
CA GLU A 77 7.82 15.90 -3.80
C GLU A 77 6.33 16.00 -4.12
N THR A 78 5.99 16.13 -5.41
CA THR A 78 4.60 16.14 -5.88
C THR A 78 3.86 14.84 -5.52
N LEU A 79 4.47 13.67 -5.79
CA LEU A 79 3.89 12.37 -5.43
C LEU A 79 3.68 12.24 -3.92
N ARG A 80 4.62 12.73 -3.10
CA ARG A 80 4.48 12.71 -1.63
C ARG A 80 3.32 13.58 -1.16
N THR A 81 3.14 14.75 -1.75
CA THR A 81 2.03 15.65 -1.42
C THR A 81 0.69 14.99 -1.72
N HIS A 82 0.52 14.42 -2.92
CA HIS A 82 -0.70 13.71 -3.27
C HIS A 82 -0.93 12.44 -2.45
N LEU A 83 0.13 11.70 -2.12
CA LEU A 83 0.03 10.56 -1.21
C LEU A 83 -0.45 10.99 0.17
N ALA A 84 0.06 12.10 0.71
CA ALA A 84 -0.38 12.65 1.99
C ALA A 84 -1.86 13.10 1.97
N MET A 85 -2.33 13.62 0.84
CA MET A 85 -3.74 13.97 0.63
C MET A 85 -4.63 12.71 0.66
N LEU A 86 -4.27 11.66 -0.10
CA LEU A 86 -5.01 10.39 -0.10
C LEU A 86 -4.95 9.71 1.28
N ASP A 87 -3.80 9.76 1.96
CA ASP A 87 -3.65 9.26 3.33
C ASP A 87 -4.59 9.96 4.31
N ARG A 88 -4.82 11.26 4.13
CA ARG A 88 -5.78 12.02 4.94
C ARG A 88 -7.20 11.57 4.64
N GLN A 89 -7.59 11.51 3.37
CA GLN A 89 -8.93 11.06 2.96
C GLN A 89 -9.26 9.65 3.46
N VAL A 90 -8.30 8.71 3.38
CA VAL A 90 -8.46 7.34 3.90
C VAL A 90 -8.63 7.34 5.42
N ARG A 91 -7.87 8.17 6.14
CA ARG A 91 -8.00 8.29 7.60
C ARG A 91 -9.34 8.87 8.03
N ASP A 92 -9.80 9.91 7.34
CA ASP A 92 -11.07 10.57 7.65
C ASP A 92 -12.24 9.62 7.37
N ALA A 93 -12.25 8.96 6.21
CA ALA A 93 -13.24 7.93 5.88
C ALA A 93 -13.29 6.78 6.90
N ALA A 94 -12.13 6.33 7.39
CA ALA A 94 -12.07 5.28 8.41
C ALA A 94 -12.54 5.76 9.80
N ARG A 95 -12.41 7.05 10.11
CA ARG A 95 -12.88 7.63 11.38
C ARG A 95 -14.40 7.82 11.39
N ASP A 96 -14.98 8.16 10.25
CA ASP A 96 -16.43 8.37 10.13
C ASP A 96 -17.21 7.04 10.16
N ASP A 97 -16.58 5.93 9.75
CA ASP A 97 -17.19 4.60 9.77
C ASP A 97 -17.06 3.92 11.15
N GLN A 98 -18.20 3.60 11.77
CA GLN A 98 -18.25 2.97 13.09
C GLN A 98 -17.60 1.57 13.13
N VAL A 99 -17.69 0.78 12.05
CA VAL A 99 -17.06 -0.53 11.96
C VAL A 99 -15.56 -0.38 11.86
N CYS A 100 -15.08 0.58 11.04
CA CYS A 100 -13.65 0.90 10.95
C CYS A 100 -13.08 1.36 12.29
N ARG A 101 -13.80 2.22 13.03
CA ARG A 101 -13.41 2.62 14.40
C ARG A 101 -13.27 1.43 15.34
N ARG A 102 -14.22 0.50 15.31
CA ARG A 102 -14.17 -0.72 16.11
C ARG A 102 -13.01 -1.64 15.68
N LEU A 103 -12.74 -1.76 14.39
CA LEU A 103 -11.61 -2.55 13.90
C LEU A 103 -10.26 -1.95 14.34
N MET A 104 -10.14 -0.62 14.35
CA MET A 104 -8.92 0.08 14.77
C MET A 104 -8.60 -0.01 16.27
N THR A 105 -9.50 -0.55 17.11
CA THR A 105 -9.16 -0.83 18.52
C THR A 105 -8.31 -2.08 18.66
N VAL A 106 -8.19 -2.90 17.61
CA VAL A 106 -7.36 -4.10 17.60
C VAL A 106 -5.89 -3.70 17.41
N PRO A 107 -4.95 -4.21 18.24
CA PRO A 107 -3.53 -3.96 18.05
C PRO A 107 -3.05 -4.29 16.63
N GLY A 108 -2.37 -3.35 15.98
CA GLY A 108 -1.86 -3.50 14.62
C GLY A 108 -2.85 -3.17 13.49
N VAL A 109 -4.13 -2.87 13.79
CA VAL A 109 -5.12 -2.47 12.79
C VAL A 109 -5.22 -0.94 12.70
N GLY A 110 -4.71 -0.37 11.62
CA GLY A 110 -4.83 1.07 11.34
C GLY A 110 -5.90 1.39 10.30
N ALA A 111 -6.15 2.69 10.05
CA ALA A 111 -7.19 3.19 9.14
C ALA A 111 -7.19 2.54 7.74
N ILE A 112 -6.02 2.35 7.14
CA ILE A 112 -5.88 1.72 5.82
C ILE A 112 -6.40 0.28 5.88
N VAL A 113 -5.95 -0.50 6.87
CA VAL A 113 -6.34 -1.91 7.04
C VAL A 113 -7.83 -2.02 7.32
N ALA A 114 -8.34 -1.21 8.25
CA ALA A 114 -9.75 -1.18 8.63
C ALA A 114 -10.66 -0.85 7.43
N LEU A 115 -10.33 0.21 6.69
CA LEU A 115 -11.12 0.64 5.52
C LEU A 115 -11.00 -0.37 4.35
N THR A 116 -9.83 -0.98 4.16
CA THR A 116 -9.65 -2.06 3.17
C THR A 116 -10.54 -3.25 3.50
N PHE A 117 -10.56 -3.69 4.76
CA PHE A 117 -11.42 -4.77 5.21
C PHE A 117 -12.89 -4.43 5.04
N ARG A 118 -13.32 -3.25 5.52
CA ARG A 118 -14.72 -2.79 5.42
C ARG A 118 -15.19 -2.71 3.95
N SER A 119 -14.39 -2.10 3.08
CA SER A 119 -14.75 -1.91 1.66
C SER A 119 -14.68 -3.20 0.83
N THR A 120 -13.95 -4.21 1.30
CA THR A 120 -13.88 -5.55 0.70
C THR A 120 -15.05 -6.43 1.15
N ILE A 121 -15.46 -6.32 2.41
CA ILE A 121 -16.62 -7.03 2.97
C ILE A 121 -17.95 -6.40 2.53
N ASP A 122 -18.03 -5.07 2.40
CA ASP A 122 -19.22 -4.30 2.00
C ASP A 122 -20.49 -4.64 2.82
N ASP A 123 -21.14 -5.77 2.51
CA ASP A 123 -22.25 -6.39 3.24
C ASP A 123 -21.78 -7.67 4.00
N PRO A 124 -21.71 -7.63 5.35
CA PRO A 124 -21.35 -8.79 6.17
C PRO A 124 -22.37 -9.94 6.09
N SER A 125 -23.65 -9.67 5.78
CA SER A 125 -24.72 -10.67 5.77
C SER A 125 -24.55 -11.71 4.66
N ARG A 126 -23.68 -11.42 3.67
CA ARG A 126 -23.30 -12.36 2.62
C ARG A 126 -22.55 -13.58 3.13
N PHE A 127 -21.99 -13.52 4.33
CA PHE A 127 -21.23 -14.62 4.93
C PHE A 127 -22.09 -15.39 5.92
N ARG A 128 -22.31 -16.69 5.64
CA ARG A 128 -23.00 -17.60 6.57
C ARG A 128 -22.24 -17.82 7.89
N SER A 129 -20.94 -17.53 7.93
CA SER A 129 -20.09 -17.67 9.12
C SER A 129 -18.88 -16.74 9.02
N SER A 130 -18.38 -16.22 10.15
CA SER A 130 -17.14 -15.44 10.19
C SER A 130 -15.91 -16.21 9.68
N ARG A 131 -15.92 -17.55 9.76
CA ARG A 131 -14.84 -18.41 9.26
C ARG A 131 -14.70 -18.34 7.72
N SER A 132 -15.77 -18.06 6.99
CA SER A 132 -15.70 -17.93 5.53
C SER A 132 -15.14 -16.56 5.07
N VAL A 133 -15.05 -15.58 5.97
CA VAL A 133 -14.41 -14.29 5.69
C VAL A 133 -12.90 -14.45 5.50
N GLY A 134 -12.26 -15.31 6.31
CA GLY A 134 -10.84 -15.62 6.16
C GLY A 134 -10.52 -16.26 4.80
N ALA A 135 -11.35 -17.21 4.37
CA ALA A 135 -11.21 -17.83 3.05
C ALA A 135 -11.43 -16.82 1.91
N PHE A 136 -12.43 -15.94 2.06
CA PHE A 136 -12.72 -14.90 1.07
C PHE A 136 -11.60 -13.86 0.92
N LEU A 137 -10.88 -13.57 2.01
CA LEU A 137 -9.75 -12.64 2.01
C LEU A 137 -8.40 -13.32 1.69
N GLY A 138 -8.37 -14.63 1.42
CA GLY A 138 -7.12 -15.39 1.22
C GLY A 138 -6.29 -15.54 2.50
N LEU A 139 -6.89 -15.37 3.68
CA LEU A 139 -6.22 -15.44 4.98
C LEU A 139 -6.25 -16.86 5.60
N THR A 140 -6.76 -17.85 4.88
CA THR A 140 -6.71 -19.25 5.32
C THR A 140 -5.35 -19.88 4.95
N PRO A 141 -4.70 -20.64 5.85
CA PRO A 141 -3.49 -21.40 5.51
C PRO A 141 -3.80 -22.44 4.43
N ARG A 142 -2.90 -22.61 3.46
CA ARG A 142 -3.00 -23.67 2.46
C ARG A 142 -2.86 -25.04 3.14
N ARG A 143 -3.90 -25.87 3.05
CA ARG A 143 -3.83 -27.31 3.36
C ARG A 143 -3.49 -28.05 2.08
N TYR A 144 -2.26 -28.57 1.99
CA TYR A 144 -1.87 -29.52 0.96
C TYR A 144 -2.14 -30.92 1.51
N GLN A 145 -3.13 -31.63 0.98
CA GLN A 145 -3.43 -33.00 1.37
C GLN A 145 -3.09 -33.92 0.18
N SER A 146 -1.92 -34.55 0.23
CA SER A 146 -1.58 -35.69 -0.63
C SER A 146 -1.28 -36.89 0.26
N GLY A 147 -2.24 -37.80 0.38
CA GLY A 147 -2.08 -39.20 0.81
C GLY A 147 -1.54 -39.49 2.21
N GLU A 148 -0.34 -39.04 2.55
CA GLU A 148 0.43 -39.55 3.70
C GLU A 148 1.21 -38.46 4.47
N THR A 149 1.00 -37.16 4.22
CA THR A 149 1.69 -36.10 5.00
C THR A 149 0.83 -34.84 5.14
N ASP A 150 0.51 -34.45 6.39
CA ASP A 150 -0.12 -33.16 6.74
C ASP A 150 1.00 -32.14 7.06
N ARG A 151 1.12 -31.09 6.24
CA ARG A 151 1.97 -29.93 6.53
C ARG A 151 1.16 -28.66 6.32
N ALA A 152 1.00 -27.87 7.37
CA ALA A 152 0.40 -26.53 7.30
C ALA A 152 1.36 -25.59 6.54
N GLY A 153 0.98 -25.17 5.34
CA GLY A 153 1.74 -24.20 4.54
C GLY A 153 1.40 -22.74 4.87
N ALA A 154 2.12 -21.80 4.26
CA ALA A 154 1.87 -20.37 4.37
C ALA A 154 0.45 -19.97 3.92
N ILE A 155 -0.02 -18.82 4.41
CA ILE A 155 -1.28 -18.18 3.97
C ILE A 155 -1.31 -18.03 2.45
N SER A 156 -2.39 -18.49 1.83
CA SER A 156 -2.53 -18.44 0.37
C SER A 156 -2.97 -17.06 -0.09
N ASN A 157 -2.06 -16.29 -0.69
CA ASN A 157 -2.41 -15.12 -1.50
C ASN A 157 -3.17 -15.57 -2.77
N THR A 158 -4.44 -15.93 -2.63
CA THR A 158 -5.39 -16.07 -3.73
C THR A 158 -6.51 -15.08 -3.46
N VAL A 159 -6.32 -13.86 -3.94
CA VAL A 159 -7.42 -12.90 -4.07
C VAL A 159 -8.20 -13.33 -5.30
N GLU A 160 -9.28 -14.08 -5.09
CA GLU A 160 -10.19 -14.46 -6.17
C GLU A 160 -10.94 -13.19 -6.62
N ARG A 161 -10.53 -12.65 -7.78
CA ARG A 161 -11.23 -11.56 -8.45
C ARG A 161 -12.47 -12.12 -9.13
N SER A 162 -13.57 -12.25 -8.39
CA SER A 162 -14.88 -12.49 -8.98
C SER A 162 -15.44 -11.17 -9.55
N THR A 163 -15.56 -11.20 -10.88
CA THR A 163 -16.34 -10.40 -11.85
C THR A 163 -17.27 -9.30 -11.33
#